data_AF-A0A4V6DG47-F1
#
_entry.id   AF-A0A4V6DG47-F1
#
_cell.length_a   1.000
_cell.length_b   1.000
_cell.length_c   1.000
_cell.angle_alpha   90.00
_cell.angle_beta   90.00
_cell.angle_gamma   90.00
#
_symmetry.space_group_name_H-M   'P 1'
#
loop_
_entity.id
_entity.type
_entity.pdbx_description
1 polymer ?
#
loop_
_entity_poly.entity_id
_entity_poly.type
_entity_poly.pdbx_seq_one_letter_code
_entity_poly.pdbx_strand_id
1 'polypeptide(L)'
;MMKPPIPLRHSPFLFSRACALERSNNARRHALTSPRLVRFQVTTAPSASCMTTCSSSTARTASRITCLDSSTLPVTRSPSRPTTTARRIPSPIMTASAAQTRPACGCACSGGGGSGGCGGSRDTAGADPRPKGPRTAYIALGSNLGDRVTWIERACAEMDRRNIKVKRTSSLWETEPMYVLEQDRFVNGVCEVETELEPLALLDELQDIERTMGRQKVINKGPRNIDLDILLYGDDKVEHPRLTVPHIGIPEREFVLRPLAELIPEKPLYASNPWKLTLDYLNELPLSAAPLSPLTPISASRPPLASLSSNRQTSVMAIVNATPDSFSDGGVHNSKNLVSTLKSFAAAGVTIVDVGGCSTAPGRPEVPADEELARVLPVIKLIRGLPELAQVAVSIDTYRASVAEAAVAAGADIINDVSAGQLDPDMFRAMARSNRTVCLMHMRGTPATMNSLTDYPDGLIPTIARELLDRVAEAEAAGVRRWRIILDPGLGFAKTGAQNLEILRHMDELRSWPSLEGFPWLVGSSRKSFVGKITGVSKPQERIWGTAATVVSAVQGGADIVRVHDAVEMCQIVKMADAIYRH
;
A
#
# COMPACT_ATOMS: atom_id res chain seq x y z
N MET A 1 -38.50 -51.91 -12.57
CA MET A 1 -37.07 -51.79 -12.19
C MET A 1 -36.52 -50.60 -12.95
N MET A 2 -36.25 -49.41 -12.38
CA MET A 2 -35.46 -49.05 -11.18
C MET A 2 -33.96 -49.35 -11.28
N LYS A 3 -33.20 -48.36 -11.76
CA LYS A 3 -32.01 -47.80 -11.08
C LYS A 3 -31.92 -46.28 -11.40
N PRO A 4 -31.27 -45.45 -10.57
CA PRO A 4 -31.58 -44.02 -10.50
C PRO A 4 -30.67 -43.11 -11.36
N PRO A 5 -31.12 -41.88 -11.68
CA PRO A 5 -30.24 -40.82 -12.16
C PRO A 5 -29.35 -40.26 -11.04
N ILE A 6 -28.19 -39.73 -11.41
CA ILE A 6 -27.21 -39.11 -10.49
C ILE A 6 -27.69 -37.69 -10.11
N PRO A 7 -27.67 -37.31 -8.82
CA PRO A 7 -28.13 -35.98 -8.40
C PRO A 7 -27.09 -34.89 -8.69
N LEU A 8 -27.45 -33.95 -9.57
CA LEU A 8 -26.75 -32.66 -9.69
C LEU A 8 -26.92 -31.87 -8.39
N ARG A 9 -25.87 -31.77 -7.57
CA ARG A 9 -25.84 -30.81 -6.46
C ARG A 9 -25.39 -29.44 -6.95
N HIS A 10 -26.35 -28.52 -7.06
CA HIS A 10 -26.02 -27.11 -6.84
C HIS A 10 -25.59 -26.93 -5.38
N SER A 11 -24.45 -26.28 -5.17
CA SER A 11 -24.06 -25.71 -3.88
C SER A 11 -23.83 -24.21 -4.08
N PRO A 12 -24.52 -23.34 -3.34
CA PRO A 12 -24.28 -21.89 -3.42
C PRO A 12 -22.97 -21.54 -2.72
N PHE A 13 -22.23 -20.58 -3.29
CA PHE A 13 -21.13 -19.94 -2.56
C PHE A 13 -21.68 -19.19 -1.34
N LEU A 14 -21.20 -19.54 -0.15
CA LEU A 14 -21.50 -18.86 1.11
C LEU A 14 -20.20 -18.61 1.87
N PHE A 15 -19.44 -17.59 1.43
CA PHE A 15 -18.44 -16.98 2.29
C PHE A 15 -19.16 -16.18 3.38
N SER A 16 -19.14 -16.67 4.61
CA SER A 16 -19.68 -15.94 5.77
C SER A 16 -18.99 -16.36 7.06
N ARG A 17 -18.42 -15.38 7.76
CA ARG A 17 -18.02 -15.41 9.18
C ARG A 17 -16.99 -16.47 9.62
N ALA A 18 -15.72 -16.18 9.36
CA ALA A 18 -14.59 -16.67 10.16
C ALA A 18 -14.10 -15.58 11.16
N CYS A 19 -15.00 -15.07 12.02
CA CYS A 19 -14.66 -14.08 13.06
C CYS A 19 -15.62 -14.17 14.27
N ALA A 20 -15.66 -15.36 14.91
CA ALA A 20 -16.57 -15.64 16.03
C ALA A 20 -16.15 -16.85 16.90
N LEU A 21 -14.84 -17.11 17.12
CA LEU A 21 -14.40 -18.34 17.80
C LEU A 21 -13.22 -18.22 18.79
N GLU A 22 -12.96 -17.03 19.34
CA GLU A 22 -11.99 -16.81 20.44
C GLU A 22 -12.66 -16.54 21.81
N ARG A 23 -13.90 -17.01 22.03
CA ARG A 23 -14.63 -16.81 23.29
C ARG A 23 -15.11 -18.09 23.97
N SER A 24 -14.27 -19.12 24.03
CA SER A 24 -14.39 -20.21 25.02
C SER A 24 -13.15 -21.14 25.06
N ASN A 25 -12.04 -20.72 25.70
CA ASN A 25 -11.10 -21.65 26.36
C ASN A 25 -10.00 -20.93 27.19
N ASN A 26 -10.37 -20.31 28.30
CA ASN A 26 -9.37 -20.03 29.36
C ASN A 26 -9.98 -20.03 30.77
N ALA A 27 -10.46 -21.20 31.20
CA ALA A 27 -11.15 -21.36 32.49
C ALA A 27 -10.85 -22.72 33.16
N ARG A 28 -9.56 -23.03 33.38
CA ARG A 28 -9.07 -24.04 34.37
C ARG A 28 -7.53 -24.13 34.38
N ARG A 29 -6.87 -23.49 35.36
CA ARG A 29 -5.75 -24.06 36.14
C ARG A 29 -5.24 -23.07 37.22
N HIS A 30 -4.82 -23.64 38.35
CA HIS A 30 -4.21 -23.03 39.54
C HIS A 30 -5.12 -22.28 40.53
N ALA A 31 -5.49 -23.02 41.58
CA ALA A 31 -5.73 -22.53 42.93
C ALA A 31 -4.59 -23.02 43.85
N LEU A 32 -4.56 -22.53 45.10
CA LEU A 32 -3.48 -22.67 46.10
C LEU A 32 -2.23 -21.84 45.72
N THR A 33 -1.74 -20.89 46.52
CA THR A 33 -1.71 -20.82 48.00
C THR A 33 -2.24 -19.48 48.57
N SER A 34 -2.19 -19.31 49.90
CA SER A 34 -2.86 -18.24 50.67
C SER A 34 -1.86 -17.39 51.51
N PRO A 35 -2.24 -16.34 52.28
CA PRO A 35 -1.77 -14.99 51.94
C PRO A 35 -0.91 -14.32 53.02
N ARG A 36 -0.36 -13.14 52.69
CA ARG A 36 0.06 -12.13 53.69
C ARG A 36 -0.80 -10.86 53.54
N LEU A 37 -1.42 -10.43 54.63
CA LEU A 37 -2.12 -9.15 54.69
C LEU A 37 -1.10 -8.00 54.77
N VAL A 38 -1.36 -6.94 53.99
CA VAL A 38 -0.96 -5.57 54.36
C VAL A 38 -2.21 -4.70 54.23
N ARG A 39 -2.73 -4.21 55.36
CA ARG A 39 -3.78 -3.18 55.37
C ARG A 39 -3.13 -1.82 55.13
N PHE A 40 -3.63 -1.06 54.16
CA PHE A 40 -3.51 0.40 54.20
C PHE A 40 -4.78 1.00 54.77
N GLN A 41 -4.64 1.79 55.84
CA GLN A 41 -5.72 2.62 56.38
C GLN A 41 -5.70 3.98 55.69
N VAL A 42 -6.87 4.47 55.28
CA VAL A 42 -7.04 5.88 54.96
C VAL A 42 -7.26 6.63 56.27
N THR A 43 -6.27 7.40 56.71
CA THR A 43 -6.35 8.22 57.92
C THR A 43 -6.86 9.63 57.58
N THR A 44 -7.98 10.02 58.18
CA THR A 44 -8.47 11.41 58.19
C THR A 44 -7.94 12.16 59.41
N ALA A 45 -7.63 13.46 59.24
CA ALA A 45 -7.29 14.38 60.33
C ALA A 45 -7.69 15.84 59.94
N PRO A 46 -7.98 16.76 60.90
CA PRO A 46 -8.87 17.89 60.60
C PRO A 46 -8.37 19.33 60.97
N SER A 47 -9.02 20.31 60.32
CA SER A 47 -9.45 21.63 60.83
C SER A 47 -8.48 22.61 61.53
N ALA A 48 -8.22 23.76 60.87
CA ALA A 48 -8.33 25.13 61.42
C ALA A 48 -8.52 26.09 60.22
N SER A 49 -9.48 27.03 60.09
CA SER A 49 -10.15 27.98 61.00
C SER A 49 -9.50 29.38 61.04
N CYS A 50 -9.98 30.30 60.19
CA CYS A 50 -10.05 31.74 60.52
C CYS A 50 -11.12 32.47 59.66
N MET A 51 -11.49 33.68 60.09
CA MET A 51 -12.48 34.59 59.48
C MET A 51 -11.80 35.47 58.39
N THR A 52 -12.44 36.26 57.53
CA THR A 52 -13.85 36.75 57.41
C THR A 52 -14.15 36.88 55.89
N THR A 53 -15.20 37.49 55.30
CA THR A 53 -16.21 38.49 55.71
C THR A 53 -17.56 38.20 55.01
N CYS A 54 -18.45 39.19 54.82
CA CYS A 54 -19.75 39.04 54.17
C CYS A 54 -19.99 40.12 53.09
N SER A 55 -20.58 39.73 51.96
CA SER A 55 -21.53 40.57 51.19
C SER A 55 -22.44 39.68 50.33
N SER A 56 -23.66 40.14 50.07
CA SER A 56 -24.76 39.30 49.55
C SER A 56 -25.37 39.87 48.27
N SER A 57 -25.77 39.00 47.34
CA SER A 57 -26.95 39.24 46.49
C SER A 57 -27.63 37.93 46.10
N THR A 58 -28.96 37.97 45.99
CA THR A 58 -29.80 36.81 45.66
C THR A 58 -30.67 37.11 44.45
N ALA A 59 -30.70 36.19 43.48
CA ALA A 59 -31.80 36.08 42.52
C ALA A 59 -32.01 34.61 42.16
N ARG A 60 -33.26 34.12 42.29
CA ARG A 60 -33.69 32.83 41.74
C ARG A 60 -34.62 33.09 40.58
N THR A 61 -34.42 32.38 39.46
CA THR A 61 -35.51 32.10 38.52
C THR A 61 -35.38 30.66 38.07
N ALA A 62 -36.44 29.88 38.23
CA ALA A 62 -36.52 28.50 37.76
C ALA A 62 -37.66 28.39 36.75
N SER A 63 -37.35 27.93 35.54
CA SER A 63 -38.35 27.68 34.49
C SER A 63 -38.66 26.19 34.41
N ARG A 64 -39.95 25.85 34.47
CA ARG A 64 -40.44 24.49 34.30
C ARG A 64 -40.44 24.11 32.81
N ILE A 65 -40.11 22.86 32.50
CA ILE A 65 -40.45 22.26 31.21
C ILE A 65 -41.79 21.53 31.40
N THR A 66 -42.78 21.88 30.58
CA THR A 66 -44.09 21.22 30.53
C THR A 66 -44.15 20.26 29.36
N CYS A 67 -44.49 19.00 29.62
CA CYS A 67 -44.90 18.07 28.58
C CYS A 67 -46.28 18.48 28.02
N LEU A 68 -46.47 18.32 26.72
CA LEU A 68 -47.77 18.34 26.06
C LEU A 68 -47.84 17.16 25.09
N ASP A 69 -48.99 16.49 25.07
CA ASP A 69 -49.27 15.31 24.25
C ASP A 69 -50.75 15.36 23.83
N SER A 70 -51.02 15.33 22.52
CA SER A 70 -52.37 15.14 21.96
C SER A 70 -52.32 14.91 20.44
N SER A 71 -52.61 13.67 20.05
CA SER A 71 -52.93 13.16 18.72
C SER A 71 -53.91 13.98 17.84
N THR A 72 -53.81 13.86 16.51
CA THR A 72 -54.90 13.34 15.62
C THR A 72 -54.44 13.03 14.19
N LEU A 73 -54.64 11.77 13.76
CA LEU A 73 -55.17 11.20 12.47
C LEU A 73 -55.09 11.97 11.12
N PRO A 74 -55.15 11.29 9.92
CA PRO A 74 -55.70 9.94 9.67
C PRO A 74 -54.85 8.99 8.78
N VAL A 75 -55.40 7.79 8.51
CA VAL A 75 -54.83 6.71 7.67
C VAL A 75 -55.47 6.66 6.28
N THR A 76 -54.70 6.51 5.20
CA THR A 76 -55.20 6.00 3.90
C THR A 76 -54.17 5.18 3.08
N ARG A 77 -54.65 4.00 2.64
CA ARG A 77 -54.35 3.22 1.42
C ARG A 77 -52.90 3.07 0.89
N SER A 78 -52.45 1.82 0.85
CA SER A 78 -51.33 1.30 0.05
C SER A 78 -51.65 1.24 -1.46
N PRO A 79 -50.63 1.31 -2.35
CA PRO A 79 -50.73 0.88 -3.74
C PRO A 79 -50.10 -0.51 -3.99
N SER A 80 -50.80 -1.26 -4.85
CA SER A 80 -50.51 -2.55 -5.48
C SER A 80 -49.06 -2.91 -5.88
N ARG A 81 -48.73 -4.20 -5.76
CA ARG A 81 -47.73 -4.89 -6.61
C ARG A 81 -48.11 -4.80 -8.11
N PRO A 82 -47.14 -4.64 -9.03
CA PRO A 82 -47.21 -5.21 -10.37
C PRO A 82 -46.67 -6.65 -10.39
N THR A 83 -47.20 -7.50 -11.26
CA THR A 83 -46.68 -8.85 -11.53
C THR A 83 -46.09 -8.97 -12.94
N THR A 84 -45.13 -9.88 -13.08
CA THR A 84 -44.71 -10.55 -14.33
C THR A 84 -44.32 -9.69 -15.54
N THR A 85 -43.04 -9.79 -15.91
CA THR A 85 -42.68 -10.45 -17.18
C THR A 85 -41.22 -10.91 -17.16
N ALA A 86 -40.99 -12.19 -17.43
CA ALA A 86 -39.63 -12.69 -17.64
C ALA A 86 -39.23 -12.43 -19.10
N ARG A 87 -38.15 -11.67 -19.32
CA ARG A 87 -37.48 -11.59 -20.63
C ARG A 87 -36.17 -12.39 -20.60
N ARG A 88 -35.90 -13.12 -21.68
CA ARG A 88 -34.66 -13.89 -21.87
C ARG A 88 -33.46 -12.94 -21.96
N ILE A 89 -32.36 -13.33 -21.33
CA ILE A 89 -31.03 -12.77 -21.60
C ILE A 89 -30.54 -13.35 -22.94
N PRO A 90 -30.15 -12.53 -23.93
CA PRO A 90 -29.35 -13.00 -25.06
C PRO A 90 -27.86 -12.97 -24.69
N SER A 91 -27.13 -14.04 -24.99
CA SER A 91 -25.67 -14.06 -24.85
C SER A 91 -25.01 -13.09 -25.86
N PRO A 92 -23.94 -12.35 -25.49
CA PRO A 92 -23.20 -11.55 -26.44
C PRO A 92 -22.47 -12.46 -27.44
N ILE A 93 -22.73 -12.26 -28.73
CA ILE A 93 -22.02 -12.92 -29.83
C ILE A 93 -20.71 -12.16 -30.09
N MET A 94 -19.60 -12.87 -30.25
CA MET A 94 -18.33 -12.25 -30.65
C MET A 94 -18.42 -11.72 -32.09
N THR A 95 -18.42 -10.40 -32.27
CA THR A 95 -18.22 -9.76 -33.58
C THR A 95 -16.74 -9.50 -33.84
N ALA A 96 -16.10 -10.38 -34.61
CA ALA A 96 -14.77 -10.10 -35.17
C ALA A 96 -14.87 -8.97 -36.22
N SER A 97 -13.82 -8.15 -36.35
CA SER A 97 -13.78 -7.08 -37.36
C SER A 97 -12.39 -6.94 -38.01
N ALA A 98 -12.43 -6.79 -39.34
CA ALA A 98 -11.40 -6.22 -40.22
C ALA A 98 -9.91 -6.57 -39.94
N ALA A 99 -9.42 -7.62 -40.59
CA ALA A 99 -7.99 -7.76 -40.86
C ALA A 99 -7.51 -6.65 -41.81
N GLN A 100 -6.33 -6.07 -41.54
CA GLN A 100 -5.68 -5.14 -42.48
C GLN A 100 -4.87 -5.89 -43.55
N THR A 101 -4.86 -5.35 -44.76
CA THR A 101 -4.30 -5.97 -45.95
C THR A 101 -2.77 -5.91 -45.99
N ARG A 102 -2.13 -7.03 -46.35
CA ARG A 102 -0.75 -7.06 -46.87
C ARG A 102 -0.78 -7.25 -48.39
N PRO A 103 0.08 -6.58 -49.16
CA PRO A 103 0.13 -6.74 -50.61
C PRO A 103 0.69 -8.10 -51.02
N ALA A 104 0.22 -8.62 -52.15
CA ALA A 104 0.75 -9.85 -52.73
C ALA A 104 2.14 -9.62 -53.37
N CYS A 105 3.05 -10.57 -53.20
CA CYS A 105 4.25 -10.71 -54.02
C CYS A 105 4.27 -12.15 -54.54
N GLY A 106 4.19 -12.32 -55.86
CA GLY A 106 4.17 -13.63 -56.50
C GLY A 106 5.58 -14.05 -56.94
N CYS A 107 5.97 -15.28 -56.62
CA CYS A 107 7.10 -15.95 -57.27
C CYS A 107 6.58 -17.14 -58.07
N ALA A 108 7.05 -17.26 -59.32
CA ALA A 108 6.64 -18.32 -60.24
C ALA A 108 7.39 -19.63 -59.97
N CYS A 109 6.78 -20.75 -60.33
CA CYS A 109 7.44 -22.05 -60.33
C CYS A 109 8.48 -22.13 -61.47
N SER A 110 9.70 -22.58 -61.13
CA SER A 110 10.72 -23.01 -62.08
C SER A 110 11.24 -24.38 -61.66
N GLY A 111 11.33 -25.31 -62.60
CA GLY A 111 11.65 -26.71 -62.33
C GLY A 111 13.12 -27.09 -62.54
N GLY A 112 13.43 -28.34 -62.20
CA GLY A 112 14.76 -28.95 -62.25
C GLY A 112 15.24 -29.33 -60.84
N GLY A 113 15.79 -30.51 -60.58
CA GLY A 113 16.10 -31.63 -61.49
C GLY A 113 17.53 -32.10 -61.29
N GLY A 114 17.75 -33.00 -60.34
CA GLY A 114 19.08 -33.55 -60.04
C GLY A 114 19.01 -34.66 -59.01
N SER A 115 19.62 -35.80 -59.31
CA SER A 115 19.72 -36.97 -58.44
C SER A 115 21.19 -37.21 -58.05
N GLY A 116 21.44 -37.71 -56.83
CA GLY A 116 22.79 -38.17 -56.47
C GLY A 116 23.04 -38.41 -54.98
N GLY A 117 23.71 -39.54 -54.68
CA GLY A 117 24.63 -39.67 -53.54
C GLY A 117 24.03 -39.97 -52.16
N CYS A 118 23.98 -41.25 -51.79
CA CYS A 118 24.04 -41.64 -50.38
C CYS A 118 25.51 -41.70 -49.91
N GLY A 119 25.83 -41.19 -48.72
CA GLY A 119 27.11 -41.46 -48.07
C GLY A 119 27.42 -40.60 -46.84
N GLY A 120 28.00 -41.22 -45.82
CA GLY A 120 28.70 -40.51 -44.73
C GLY A 120 28.10 -40.63 -43.32
N SER A 121 28.86 -41.29 -42.45
CA SER A 121 29.06 -41.01 -41.01
C SER A 121 27.91 -40.44 -40.16
N ARG A 122 27.59 -41.19 -39.09
CA ARG A 122 27.12 -40.60 -37.83
C ARG A 122 28.20 -39.65 -37.29
N ASP A 123 27.80 -38.50 -36.75
CA ASP A 123 28.13 -38.06 -35.38
C ASP A 123 27.80 -36.59 -35.16
N THR A 124 26.89 -36.30 -34.22
CA THR A 124 26.95 -35.14 -33.30
C THR A 124 25.82 -35.28 -32.27
N ALA A 125 26.03 -34.75 -31.06
CA ALA A 125 25.04 -34.87 -29.99
C ALA A 125 23.80 -33.99 -30.25
N GLY A 126 22.63 -34.53 -29.94
CA GLY A 126 21.36 -33.78 -29.91
C GLY A 126 21.30 -32.83 -28.72
N ALA A 127 22.10 -31.77 -28.73
CA ALA A 127 21.92 -30.62 -27.87
C ALA A 127 20.72 -29.82 -28.38
N ASP A 128 19.57 -29.99 -27.73
CA ASP A 128 18.36 -29.19 -27.99
C ASP A 128 18.72 -27.68 -27.91
N PRO A 129 18.51 -26.89 -28.97
CA PRO A 129 18.93 -25.49 -29.03
C PRO A 129 18.01 -24.61 -28.16
N ARG A 130 18.20 -24.70 -26.83
CA ARG A 130 17.55 -23.84 -25.83
C ARG A 130 17.57 -22.38 -26.32
N PRO A 131 16.43 -21.68 -26.28
CA PRO A 131 16.25 -20.45 -27.03
C PRO A 131 17.23 -19.37 -26.60
N LYS A 132 18.01 -18.84 -27.55
CA LYS A 132 18.92 -17.72 -27.34
C LYS A 132 18.12 -16.43 -27.17
N GLY A 133 17.90 -16.04 -25.93
CA GLY A 133 17.26 -14.80 -25.53
C GLY A 133 17.30 -14.64 -24.01
N PRO A 134 16.94 -13.46 -23.49
CA PRO A 134 16.88 -13.22 -22.05
C PRO A 134 15.86 -14.16 -21.39
N ARG A 135 16.23 -14.72 -20.23
CA ARG A 135 15.42 -15.67 -19.46
C ARG A 135 15.08 -15.06 -18.10
N THR A 136 13.88 -15.35 -17.60
CA THR A 136 13.40 -14.85 -16.30
C THR A 136 13.95 -15.70 -15.16
N ALA A 137 14.45 -15.08 -14.10
CA ALA A 137 14.77 -15.74 -12.84
C ALA A 137 14.12 -15.01 -11.65
N TYR A 138 13.97 -15.71 -10.52
CA TYR A 138 13.43 -15.15 -9.28
C TYR A 138 14.49 -15.26 -8.20
N ILE A 139 14.93 -14.13 -7.66
CA ILE A 139 16.04 -14.04 -6.70
C ILE A 139 15.47 -13.64 -5.35
N ALA A 140 15.74 -14.42 -4.30
CA ALA A 140 15.46 -14.02 -2.94
C ALA A 140 16.48 -12.98 -2.47
N LEU A 141 15.98 -11.98 -1.73
CA LEU A 141 16.74 -10.86 -1.19
C LEU A 141 16.66 -10.97 0.33
N GLY A 142 17.80 -10.99 1.04
CA GLY A 142 17.80 -11.12 2.50
C GLY A 142 18.86 -10.25 3.19
N SER A 143 18.48 -9.53 4.24
CA SER A 143 19.41 -8.73 5.05
C SER A 143 19.02 -8.67 6.53
N ASN A 144 19.98 -8.78 7.44
CA ASN A 144 19.77 -8.54 8.88
C ASN A 144 20.86 -7.70 9.57
N LEU A 145 21.68 -6.93 8.85
CA LEU A 145 22.69 -6.05 9.45
C LEU A 145 22.55 -4.58 9.02
N GLY A 146 22.41 -3.68 9.99
CA GLY A 146 22.38 -2.24 9.78
C GLY A 146 21.14 -1.77 9.00
N ASP A 147 21.33 -0.90 8.00
CA ASP A 147 20.24 -0.48 7.12
C ASP A 147 19.93 -1.58 6.08
N ARG A 148 19.12 -2.55 6.54
CA ARG A 148 18.69 -3.74 5.79
C ARG A 148 18.02 -3.39 4.45
N VAL A 149 17.31 -2.28 4.37
CA VAL A 149 16.62 -1.85 3.14
C VAL A 149 17.61 -1.24 2.15
N THR A 150 18.47 -0.33 2.61
CA THR A 150 19.52 0.26 1.75
C THR A 150 20.48 -0.81 1.21
N TRP A 151 20.76 -1.89 1.95
CA TRP A 151 21.51 -3.02 1.39
C TRP A 151 20.76 -3.73 0.26
N ILE A 152 19.47 -4.02 0.42
CA ILE A 152 18.66 -4.68 -0.62
C ILE A 152 18.55 -3.78 -1.87
N GLU A 153 18.29 -2.48 -1.70
CA GLU A 153 18.20 -1.52 -2.81
C GLU A 153 19.54 -1.37 -3.56
N ARG A 154 20.67 -1.39 -2.85
CA ARG A 154 22.01 -1.46 -3.46
C ARG A 154 22.21 -2.75 -4.24
N ALA A 155 21.82 -3.89 -3.70
CA ALA A 155 21.96 -5.18 -4.39
C ALA A 155 21.17 -5.23 -5.70
N CYS A 156 19.94 -4.69 -5.72
CA CYS A 156 19.18 -4.50 -6.95
C CYS A 156 19.92 -3.60 -7.95
N ALA A 157 20.52 -2.49 -7.50
CA ALA A 157 21.31 -1.61 -8.37
C ALA A 157 22.60 -2.26 -8.90
N GLU A 158 23.26 -3.14 -8.14
CA GLU A 158 24.40 -3.91 -8.66
C GLU A 158 23.98 -4.97 -9.68
N MET A 159 22.83 -5.63 -9.48
CA MET A 159 22.24 -6.55 -10.47
C MET A 159 21.91 -5.81 -11.79
N ASP A 160 21.24 -4.65 -11.70
CA ASP A 160 20.91 -3.82 -12.87
C ASP A 160 22.17 -3.36 -13.63
N ARG A 161 23.31 -3.10 -12.95
CA ARG A 161 24.60 -2.78 -13.59
C ARG A 161 25.31 -3.97 -14.24
N ARG A 162 24.97 -5.20 -13.86
CA ARG A 162 25.57 -6.46 -14.37
C ARG A 162 24.71 -7.13 -15.46
N ASN A 163 23.76 -6.39 -16.04
CA ASN A 163 22.75 -6.91 -16.99
C ASN A 163 21.89 -8.05 -16.39
N ILE A 164 21.65 -8.00 -15.09
CA ILE A 164 20.65 -8.81 -14.37
C ILE A 164 19.49 -7.87 -14.04
N LYS A 165 18.67 -7.57 -15.06
CA LYS A 165 17.73 -6.45 -15.02
C LYS A 165 16.54 -6.77 -14.11
N VAL A 166 16.34 -5.98 -13.05
CA VAL A 166 15.30 -6.19 -12.04
C VAL A 166 13.96 -5.64 -12.56
N LYS A 167 13.05 -6.55 -12.93
CA LYS A 167 11.78 -6.26 -13.62
C LYS A 167 10.68 -5.77 -12.68
N ARG A 168 10.52 -6.42 -11.54
CA ARG A 168 9.57 -6.07 -10.46
C ARG A 168 9.99 -6.76 -9.16
N THR A 169 9.40 -6.35 -8.04
CA THR A 169 9.75 -6.85 -6.71
C THR A 169 8.51 -7.21 -5.90
N SER A 170 8.65 -8.14 -4.97
CA SER A 170 7.70 -8.32 -3.88
C SER A 170 7.71 -7.10 -2.93
N SER A 171 6.86 -7.13 -1.92
CA SER A 171 7.07 -6.33 -0.71
C SER A 171 8.27 -6.84 0.09
N LEU A 172 8.81 -6.03 1.00
CA LEU A 172 9.85 -6.45 1.94
C LEU A 172 9.22 -6.91 3.25
N TRP A 173 9.45 -8.15 3.67
CA TRP A 173 8.81 -8.79 4.83
C TRP A 173 9.79 -8.93 5.99
N GLU A 174 9.41 -8.45 7.18
CA GLU A 174 10.28 -8.55 8.37
C GLU A 174 9.96 -9.80 9.21
N THR A 175 10.92 -10.72 9.31
CA THR A 175 10.75 -11.99 10.03
C THR A 175 11.74 -12.14 11.18
N GLU A 176 11.40 -12.99 12.14
CA GLU A 176 12.38 -13.48 13.11
C GLU A 176 13.42 -14.40 12.43
N PRO A 177 14.62 -14.58 13.02
CA PRO A 177 15.62 -15.51 12.51
C PRO A 177 15.16 -16.97 12.60
N MET A 178 15.07 -17.68 11.46
CA MET A 178 14.59 -19.08 11.45
C MET A 178 15.57 -20.11 12.05
N TYR A 179 16.88 -19.84 12.05
CA TYR A 179 17.89 -20.87 12.35
C TYR A 179 18.86 -20.54 13.51
N VAL A 180 19.01 -19.25 13.86
CA VAL A 180 19.89 -18.79 14.95
C VAL A 180 19.18 -17.63 15.64
N LEU A 181 18.54 -17.90 16.77
CA LEU A 181 17.57 -17.00 17.40
C LEU A 181 18.19 -15.73 17.99
N GLU A 182 19.47 -15.77 18.36
CA GLU A 182 20.23 -14.63 18.88
C GLU A 182 20.78 -13.75 17.72
N GLN A 183 19.89 -13.22 16.88
CA GLN A 183 20.23 -12.29 15.79
C GLN A 183 19.14 -11.24 15.58
N ASP A 184 19.51 -10.12 14.94
CA ASP A 184 18.56 -9.13 14.43
C ASP A 184 17.59 -9.74 13.40
N ARG A 185 16.36 -9.22 13.37
CA ARG A 185 15.28 -9.64 12.45
C ARG A 185 15.71 -9.49 10.98
N PHE A 186 15.35 -10.46 10.16
CA PHE A 186 15.63 -10.43 8.73
C PHE A 186 14.56 -9.60 8.01
N VAL A 187 15.00 -8.74 7.08
CA VAL A 187 14.15 -8.22 6.01
C VAL A 187 14.37 -9.14 4.80
N ASN A 188 13.29 -9.70 4.27
CA ASN A 188 13.30 -10.63 3.15
C ASN A 188 12.42 -10.12 2.01
N GLY A 189 12.76 -10.46 0.78
CA GLY A 189 11.93 -10.20 -0.40
C GLY A 189 12.30 -11.10 -1.56
N VAL A 190 11.63 -10.92 -2.68
CA VAL A 190 11.96 -11.56 -3.97
C VAL A 190 11.92 -10.50 -5.05
N CYS A 191 12.83 -10.58 -6.02
CA CYS A 191 12.70 -9.85 -7.28
C CYS A 191 12.67 -10.78 -8.48
N GLU A 192 11.85 -10.42 -9.46
CA GLU A 192 11.90 -11.00 -10.79
C GLU A 192 12.98 -10.29 -11.60
N VAL A 193 13.89 -11.05 -12.21
CA VAL A 193 15.01 -10.52 -13.00
C VAL A 193 15.03 -11.13 -14.41
N GLU A 194 15.54 -10.36 -15.35
CA GLU A 194 15.70 -10.68 -16.77
C GLU A 194 17.20 -10.68 -17.10
N THR A 195 17.74 -11.82 -17.56
CA THR A 195 19.18 -11.96 -17.82
C THR A 195 19.49 -12.95 -18.95
N GLU A 196 20.64 -12.80 -19.59
CA GLU A 196 21.18 -13.74 -20.58
C GLU A 196 22.16 -14.77 -19.97
N LEU A 197 22.45 -14.64 -18.66
CA LEU A 197 23.40 -15.49 -17.93
C LEU A 197 22.79 -16.86 -17.58
N GLU A 198 23.40 -17.94 -18.08
CA GLU A 198 23.06 -19.30 -17.67
C GLU A 198 23.13 -19.50 -16.13
N PRO A 199 22.35 -20.43 -15.53
CA PRO A 199 22.10 -20.45 -14.08
C PRO A 199 23.33 -20.43 -13.16
N LEU A 200 24.44 -21.07 -13.57
CA LEU A 200 25.69 -21.05 -12.80
C LEU A 200 26.46 -19.73 -12.93
N ALA A 201 26.43 -19.08 -14.09
CA ALA A 201 27.03 -17.76 -14.28
C ALA A 201 26.25 -16.68 -13.52
N LEU A 202 24.91 -16.79 -13.50
CA LEU A 202 24.05 -15.96 -12.65
C LEU A 202 24.41 -16.15 -11.16
N LEU A 203 24.64 -17.38 -10.70
CA LEU A 203 25.08 -17.65 -9.33
C LEU A 203 26.46 -17.03 -9.02
N ASP A 204 27.41 -17.10 -9.97
CA ASP A 204 28.75 -16.53 -9.82
C ASP A 204 28.71 -15.00 -9.70
N GLU A 205 27.88 -14.32 -10.51
CA GLU A 205 27.65 -12.87 -10.42
C GLU A 205 26.99 -12.46 -9.10
N LEU A 206 25.93 -13.16 -8.67
CA LEU A 206 25.27 -12.88 -7.38
C LEU A 206 26.25 -13.06 -6.20
N GLN A 207 27.11 -14.09 -6.23
CA GLN A 207 28.14 -14.32 -5.22
C GLN A 207 29.29 -13.29 -5.28
N ASP A 208 29.50 -12.60 -6.40
CA ASP A 208 30.41 -11.45 -6.49
C ASP A 208 29.78 -10.14 -6.01
N ILE A 209 28.48 -9.91 -6.26
CA ILE A 209 27.73 -8.79 -5.67
C ILE A 209 27.83 -8.84 -4.15
N GLU A 210 27.48 -9.98 -3.54
CA GLU A 210 27.58 -10.19 -2.09
C GLU A 210 28.98 -9.90 -1.54
N ARG A 211 30.01 -10.44 -2.19
CA ARG A 211 31.41 -10.28 -1.80
C ARG A 211 31.85 -8.83 -1.91
N THR A 212 31.53 -8.16 -3.00
CA THR A 212 31.85 -6.74 -3.25
C THR A 212 31.15 -5.82 -2.26
N MET A 213 29.92 -6.16 -1.86
CA MET A 213 29.17 -5.47 -0.80
C MET A 213 29.66 -5.80 0.62
N GLY A 214 30.68 -6.65 0.78
CA GLY A 214 31.34 -6.90 2.06
C GLY A 214 30.82 -8.11 2.86
N ARG A 215 30.13 -9.08 2.22
CA ARG A 215 29.63 -10.29 2.88
C ARG A 215 30.78 -11.17 3.40
N GLN A 216 31.15 -11.02 4.68
CA GLN A 216 32.09 -11.91 5.35
C GLN A 216 31.40 -13.19 5.83
N LYS A 217 31.71 -14.34 5.23
CA LYS A 217 31.15 -15.66 5.61
C LYS A 217 31.85 -16.23 6.86
N VAL A 218 31.74 -15.54 7.99
CA VAL A 218 32.36 -15.93 9.29
C VAL A 218 31.62 -17.11 9.95
N ILE A 219 30.29 -17.15 9.83
CA ILE A 219 29.43 -18.21 10.39
C ILE A 219 28.42 -18.64 9.32
N ASN A 220 28.22 -19.95 9.16
CA ASN A 220 27.19 -20.49 8.26
C ASN A 220 25.78 -20.17 8.82
N LYS A 221 24.92 -19.56 7.99
CA LYS A 221 23.64 -18.92 8.43
C LYS A 221 23.81 -17.84 9.53
N GLY A 222 25.00 -17.24 9.63
CA GLY A 222 25.25 -16.09 10.52
C GLY A 222 24.63 -14.78 10.00
N PRO A 223 24.76 -13.68 10.77
CA PRO A 223 24.31 -12.36 10.36
C PRO A 223 24.98 -11.90 9.07
N ARG A 224 24.23 -11.21 8.20
CA ARG A 224 24.67 -10.82 6.86
C ARG A 224 24.00 -9.53 6.39
N ASN A 225 24.77 -8.66 5.76
CA ASN A 225 24.29 -7.41 5.20
C ASN A 225 23.52 -7.62 3.89
N ILE A 226 23.86 -8.65 3.11
CA ILE A 226 23.08 -9.11 1.96
C ILE A 226 23.25 -10.62 1.74
N ASP A 227 22.22 -11.24 1.16
CA ASP A 227 22.16 -12.62 0.71
C ASP A 227 21.27 -12.69 -0.54
N LEU A 228 21.72 -13.41 -1.58
CA LEU A 228 21.07 -13.49 -2.89
C LEU A 228 20.96 -14.96 -3.37
N ASP A 229 19.83 -15.62 -3.07
CA ASP A 229 19.55 -17.01 -3.47
C ASP A 229 18.71 -17.06 -4.77
N ILE A 230 19.12 -17.83 -5.78
CA ILE A 230 18.30 -18.13 -6.97
C ILE A 230 17.18 -19.10 -6.55
N LEU A 231 15.92 -18.66 -6.56
CA LEU A 231 14.75 -19.49 -6.24
C LEU A 231 14.28 -20.32 -7.43
N LEU A 232 14.09 -19.65 -8.56
CA LEU A 232 13.56 -20.21 -9.82
C LEU A 232 14.35 -19.62 -11.00
N TYR A 233 14.50 -20.40 -12.06
CA TYR A 233 15.08 -19.97 -13.32
C TYR A 233 14.19 -20.51 -14.45
N GLY A 234 13.39 -19.64 -15.08
CA GLY A 234 12.38 -20.03 -16.05
C GLY A 234 11.45 -21.11 -15.49
N ASP A 235 11.44 -22.26 -16.17
CA ASP A 235 10.87 -23.54 -15.72
C ASP A 235 11.96 -24.64 -15.66
N ASP A 236 13.25 -24.25 -15.70
CA ASP A 236 14.40 -25.16 -15.72
C ASP A 236 14.53 -25.87 -14.36
N LYS A 237 14.73 -27.19 -14.41
CA LYS A 237 15.26 -27.95 -13.28
C LYS A 237 16.79 -28.01 -13.38
N VAL A 238 17.49 -27.54 -12.35
CA VAL A 238 18.95 -27.58 -12.26
C VAL A 238 19.36 -28.44 -11.07
N GLU A 239 20.20 -29.44 -11.31
CA GLU A 239 20.83 -30.28 -10.28
C GLU A 239 22.35 -30.23 -10.45
N HIS A 240 23.02 -29.45 -9.60
CA HIS A 240 24.48 -29.26 -9.63
C HIS A 240 25.03 -29.14 -8.19
N PRO A 241 26.25 -29.59 -7.86
CA PRO A 241 26.81 -29.50 -6.51
C PRO A 241 26.93 -28.09 -5.91
N ARG A 242 26.81 -27.03 -6.75
CA ARG A 242 26.76 -25.62 -6.32
C ARG A 242 25.35 -24.99 -6.33
N LEU A 243 24.37 -25.62 -7.00
CA LEU A 243 23.10 -24.99 -7.33
C LEU A 243 21.98 -26.03 -7.53
N THR A 244 20.84 -25.82 -6.88
CA THR A 244 19.61 -26.57 -7.13
C THR A 244 18.47 -25.60 -7.43
N VAL A 245 17.79 -25.81 -8.56
CA VAL A 245 16.62 -25.02 -8.99
C VAL A 245 15.49 -25.99 -9.37
N PRO A 246 14.24 -25.80 -8.90
CA PRO A 246 13.81 -24.85 -7.88
C PRO A 246 14.56 -25.01 -6.55
N HIS A 247 14.78 -23.90 -5.84
CA HIS A 247 15.57 -23.91 -4.61
C HIS A 247 14.92 -24.78 -3.52
N ILE A 248 15.70 -25.69 -2.94
CA ILE A 248 15.23 -26.75 -2.02
C ILE A 248 14.45 -26.21 -0.81
N GLY A 249 14.78 -25.00 -0.35
CA GLY A 249 14.17 -24.40 0.84
C GLY A 249 12.87 -23.62 0.59
N ILE A 250 12.33 -23.57 -0.64
CA ILE A 250 11.08 -22.84 -0.91
C ILE A 250 9.90 -23.41 -0.08
N PRO A 251 9.60 -24.74 -0.08
CA PRO A 251 8.39 -25.27 0.55
C PRO A 251 8.31 -25.13 2.08
N GLU A 252 9.43 -24.82 2.74
CA GLU A 252 9.56 -24.75 4.20
C GLU A 252 9.58 -23.30 4.73
N ARG A 253 9.73 -22.30 3.85
CA ARG A 253 10.05 -20.92 4.25
C ARG A 253 8.94 -19.95 3.87
N GLU A 254 8.12 -19.57 4.86
CA GLU A 254 7.08 -18.53 4.69
C GLU A 254 7.68 -17.22 4.16
N PHE A 255 8.87 -16.83 4.65
CA PHE A 255 9.58 -15.62 4.22
C PHE A 255 10.13 -15.67 2.78
N VAL A 256 10.03 -16.82 2.12
CA VAL A 256 10.31 -17.00 0.68
C VAL A 256 8.99 -17.13 -0.09
N LEU A 257 8.10 -18.01 0.36
CA LEU A 257 6.82 -18.27 -0.31
C LEU A 257 5.89 -17.05 -0.32
N ARG A 258 5.84 -16.25 0.74
CA ARG A 258 4.98 -15.06 0.84
C ARG A 258 5.37 -13.99 -0.19
N PRO A 259 6.63 -13.50 -0.26
CA PRO A 259 7.04 -12.58 -1.32
C PRO A 259 7.05 -13.22 -2.73
N LEU A 260 7.29 -14.53 -2.87
CA LEU A 260 7.18 -15.20 -4.17
C LEU A 260 5.73 -15.26 -4.67
N ALA A 261 4.76 -15.46 -3.78
CA ALA A 261 3.33 -15.47 -4.09
C ALA A 261 2.78 -14.07 -4.44
N GLU A 262 3.40 -12.98 -3.98
CA GLU A 262 3.06 -11.63 -4.49
C GLU A 262 3.40 -11.46 -5.98
N LEU A 263 4.39 -12.20 -6.49
CA LEU A 263 4.84 -12.11 -7.88
C LEU A 263 4.16 -13.15 -8.78
N ILE A 264 4.07 -14.40 -8.34
CA ILE A 264 3.64 -15.54 -9.16
C ILE A 264 2.68 -16.49 -8.40
N PRO A 265 1.54 -15.99 -7.87
CA PRO A 265 0.64 -16.79 -7.03
C PRO A 265 0.12 -18.03 -7.75
N GLU A 266 -0.19 -17.88 -9.04
CA GLU A 266 -0.80 -18.91 -9.90
C GLU A 266 0.21 -19.77 -10.67
N LYS A 267 1.53 -19.60 -10.46
CA LYS A 267 2.55 -20.43 -11.14
C LYS A 267 2.77 -21.75 -10.37
N PRO A 268 2.81 -22.93 -11.03
CA PRO A 268 3.30 -24.15 -10.40
C PRO A 268 4.82 -24.10 -10.19
N LEU A 269 5.26 -24.35 -8.96
CA LEU A 269 6.69 -24.27 -8.60
C LEU A 269 7.52 -25.47 -9.06
N TYR A 270 6.90 -26.64 -9.26
CA TYR A 270 7.59 -27.90 -9.57
C TYR A 270 6.89 -28.64 -10.69
N ALA A 271 7.62 -29.00 -11.75
CA ALA A 271 7.09 -29.73 -12.91
C ALA A 271 6.53 -31.13 -12.57
N SER A 272 6.85 -31.68 -11.39
CA SER A 272 6.24 -32.92 -10.87
C SER A 272 4.82 -32.73 -10.30
N ASN A 273 4.48 -31.51 -9.90
CA ASN A 273 3.22 -31.13 -9.25
C ASN A 273 2.54 -29.96 -10.01
N PRO A 274 2.30 -30.05 -11.33
CA PRO A 274 1.84 -28.92 -12.16
C PRO A 274 0.45 -28.38 -11.79
N TRP A 275 -0.31 -29.10 -10.98
CA TRP A 275 -1.61 -28.70 -10.43
C TRP A 275 -1.52 -27.89 -9.12
N LYS A 276 -0.32 -27.72 -8.53
CA LYS A 276 -0.13 -27.05 -7.24
C LYS A 276 0.69 -25.77 -7.42
N LEU A 277 0.05 -24.64 -7.12
CA LEU A 277 0.52 -23.28 -7.43
C LEU A 277 1.31 -22.71 -6.24
N THR A 278 2.10 -21.65 -6.45
CA THR A 278 2.89 -20.98 -5.39
C THR A 278 2.04 -20.65 -4.17
N LEU A 279 0.82 -20.15 -4.38
CA LEU A 279 -0.11 -19.79 -3.32
C LEU A 279 -0.60 -21.00 -2.51
N ASP A 280 -0.71 -22.19 -3.11
CA ASP A 280 -1.07 -23.42 -2.38
C ASP A 280 0.02 -23.85 -1.40
N TYR A 281 1.30 -23.73 -1.80
CA TYR A 281 2.42 -23.98 -0.88
C TYR A 281 2.44 -22.99 0.29
N LEU A 282 2.05 -21.73 0.08
CA LEU A 282 1.92 -20.73 1.15
C LEU A 282 0.73 -21.05 2.07
N ASN A 283 -0.40 -21.48 1.52
CA ASN A 283 -1.61 -21.81 2.28
C ASN A 283 -1.52 -23.12 3.08
N GLU A 284 -0.63 -24.04 2.70
CA GLU A 284 -0.35 -25.27 3.44
C GLU A 284 0.62 -25.08 4.63
N LEU A 285 1.33 -23.95 4.71
CA LEU A 285 2.23 -23.68 5.84
C LEU A 285 1.46 -23.52 7.15
N PRO A 286 2.03 -23.93 8.29
CA PRO A 286 1.47 -23.61 9.60
C PRO A 286 1.48 -22.08 9.80
N LEU A 287 0.43 -21.54 10.42
CA LEU A 287 0.36 -20.12 10.77
C LEU A 287 1.51 -19.74 11.71
N SER A 288 2.33 -18.76 11.30
CA SER A 288 3.40 -18.21 12.14
C SER A 288 2.85 -17.64 13.46
N ALA A 289 3.61 -17.86 14.54
CA ALA A 289 3.24 -17.42 15.89
C ALA A 289 3.15 -15.90 16.05
N ALA A 290 3.84 -15.15 15.18
CA ALA A 290 3.70 -13.71 15.01
C ALA A 290 3.33 -13.43 13.53
N PRO A 291 2.24 -12.69 13.24
CA PRO A 291 1.88 -12.34 11.86
C PRO A 291 2.97 -11.52 11.17
N LEU A 292 3.39 -11.95 9.99
CA LEU A 292 4.33 -11.18 9.16
C LEU A 292 3.62 -9.96 8.55
N SER A 293 4.34 -8.84 8.49
CA SER A 293 3.91 -7.64 7.77
C SER A 293 4.95 -7.26 6.72
N PRO A 294 4.52 -6.72 5.57
CA PRO A 294 5.43 -6.00 4.68
C PRO A 294 5.85 -4.69 5.34
N LEU A 295 6.99 -4.17 4.92
CA LEU A 295 7.60 -2.91 5.31
C LEU A 295 7.61 -1.94 4.12
N THR A 296 7.05 -0.75 4.31
CA THR A 296 7.21 0.38 3.39
C THR A 296 8.03 1.47 4.10
N PRO A 297 9.31 1.69 3.74
CA PRO A 297 10.11 2.75 4.34
C PRO A 297 9.45 4.11 4.09
N ILE A 298 9.57 5.05 5.03
CA ILE A 298 9.18 6.45 4.79
C ILE A 298 10.43 7.31 4.63
N SER A 299 11.22 7.45 5.70
CA SER A 299 12.43 8.26 5.74
C SER A 299 13.51 7.56 6.56
N ALA A 300 14.77 7.94 6.40
CA ALA A 300 15.88 7.36 7.17
C ALA A 300 15.80 7.66 8.69
N SER A 301 14.96 8.60 9.12
CA SER A 301 14.71 8.93 10.53
C SER A 301 13.46 8.27 11.11
N ARG A 302 12.72 7.47 10.33
CA ARG A 302 11.45 6.87 10.80
C ARG A 302 11.41 5.36 10.59
N PRO A 303 10.73 4.60 11.49
CA PRO A 303 10.42 3.20 11.19
C PRO A 303 9.55 3.10 9.93
N PRO A 304 9.69 2.04 9.12
CA PRO A 304 8.77 1.75 8.02
C PRO A 304 7.31 1.59 8.49
N LEU A 305 6.36 1.80 7.59
CA LEU A 305 4.99 1.35 7.78
C LEU A 305 4.95 -0.18 7.75
N ALA A 306 4.18 -0.77 8.66
CA ALA A 306 3.94 -2.20 8.73
C ALA A 306 2.43 -2.48 8.57
N SER A 307 1.93 -2.43 7.32
CA SER A 307 0.50 -2.34 6.95
C SER A 307 -0.39 -3.51 7.39
N LEU A 308 0.19 -4.66 7.77
CA LEU A 308 -0.55 -5.83 8.26
C LEU A 308 -0.39 -6.07 9.77
N SER A 309 0.56 -5.43 10.44
CA SER A 309 0.67 -5.50 11.90
C SER A 309 -0.57 -4.91 12.58
N SER A 310 -1.15 -5.61 13.56
CA SER A 310 -2.37 -5.13 14.24
C SER A 310 -2.10 -3.91 15.11
N ASN A 311 -1.01 -3.95 15.87
CA ASN A 311 -0.53 -2.91 16.80
C ASN A 311 0.17 -1.70 16.13
N ARG A 312 0.06 -1.54 14.81
CA ARG A 312 0.69 -0.42 14.09
C ARG A 312 0.04 0.92 14.43
N GLN A 313 0.82 2.00 14.42
CA GLN A 313 0.32 3.37 14.59
C GLN A 313 -0.02 3.99 13.24
N THR A 314 -1.16 4.67 13.15
CA THR A 314 -1.53 5.46 11.97
C THR A 314 -0.72 6.75 11.93
N SER A 315 -0.08 7.02 10.80
CA SER A 315 0.66 8.26 10.57
C SER A 315 -0.27 9.44 10.27
N VAL A 316 0.07 10.61 10.81
CA VAL A 316 -0.60 11.87 10.50
C VAL A 316 0.26 12.66 9.52
N MET A 317 -0.28 12.88 8.32
CA MET A 317 0.30 13.71 7.27
C MET A 317 -0.34 15.10 7.29
N ALA A 318 0.40 16.11 7.74
CA ALA A 318 -0.08 17.48 7.81
C ALA A 318 0.12 18.23 6.48
N ILE A 319 -0.95 18.83 5.95
CA ILE A 319 -0.95 19.56 4.69
C ILE A 319 -0.39 20.98 4.89
N VAL A 320 0.65 21.35 4.14
CA VAL A 320 1.21 22.70 4.07
C VAL A 320 1.11 23.22 2.62
N ASN A 321 0.05 23.97 2.34
CA ASN A 321 -0.19 24.55 1.02
C ASN A 321 0.69 25.79 0.79
N ALA A 322 1.76 25.67 0.00
CA ALA A 322 2.69 26.74 -0.38
C ALA A 322 2.12 27.72 -1.44
N THR A 323 0.82 28.00 -1.39
CA THR A 323 0.12 28.84 -2.40
C THR A 323 0.01 30.30 -1.94
N PRO A 324 -0.05 31.30 -2.86
CA PRO A 324 -0.22 32.70 -2.50
C PRO A 324 -1.44 32.98 -1.60
N ASP A 325 -2.58 32.34 -1.87
CA ASP A 325 -3.80 32.41 -1.03
C ASP A 325 -3.58 31.92 0.42
N SER A 326 -2.53 31.11 0.65
CA SER A 326 -2.16 30.56 1.95
C SER A 326 -0.96 31.27 2.61
N PHE A 327 -0.11 31.93 1.83
CA PHE A 327 1.17 32.53 2.25
C PHE A 327 1.23 34.07 2.23
N SER A 328 0.27 34.74 1.58
CA SER A 328 0.14 36.21 1.59
C SER A 328 -0.22 36.76 2.99
N ASP A 329 -0.11 38.07 3.18
CA ASP A 329 -0.33 38.74 4.48
C ASP A 329 -1.79 38.60 4.97
N GLY A 330 -2.06 37.54 5.72
CA GLY A 330 -3.39 37.12 6.19
C GLY A 330 -3.69 35.62 5.99
N GLY A 331 -2.88 34.92 5.19
CA GLY A 331 -3.00 33.48 4.96
C GLY A 331 -2.62 32.62 6.16
N VAL A 332 -3.09 31.36 6.16
CA VAL A 332 -2.95 30.39 7.26
C VAL A 332 -1.48 30.05 7.56
N HIS A 333 -0.62 30.05 6.55
CA HIS A 333 0.80 29.71 6.65
C HIS A 333 1.66 30.78 5.97
N ASN A 334 1.69 32.00 6.51
CA ASN A 334 2.59 33.05 6.04
C ASN A 334 4.01 32.86 6.61
N SER A 335 4.98 33.58 6.06
CA SER A 335 6.40 33.50 6.47
C SER A 335 6.66 33.82 7.96
N LYS A 336 5.72 34.51 8.63
CA LYS A 336 5.83 34.91 10.04
C LYS A 336 5.31 33.84 11.00
N ASN A 337 4.41 32.94 10.55
CA ASN A 337 3.81 31.89 11.39
C ASN A 337 4.14 30.43 10.99
N LEU A 338 4.65 30.18 9.78
CA LEU A 338 4.96 28.82 9.30
C LEU A 338 5.89 28.06 10.27
N VAL A 339 6.93 28.70 10.81
CA VAL A 339 7.87 28.03 11.73
C VAL A 339 7.20 27.59 13.03
N SER A 340 6.30 28.40 13.60
CA SER A 340 5.58 28.02 14.82
C SER A 340 4.50 26.96 14.54
N THR A 341 3.88 26.95 13.36
CA THR A 341 3.01 25.85 12.91
C THR A 341 3.78 24.53 12.75
N LEU A 342 4.94 24.55 12.08
CA LEU A 342 5.76 23.35 11.90
C LEU A 342 6.23 22.76 13.25
N LYS A 343 6.56 23.62 14.22
CA LYS A 343 6.92 23.19 15.59
C LYS A 343 5.71 22.66 16.38
N SER A 344 4.51 23.23 16.21
CA SER A 344 3.31 22.68 16.87
C SER A 344 2.86 21.34 16.26
N PHE A 345 3.04 21.14 14.95
CA PHE A 345 2.87 19.85 14.29
C PHE A 345 3.80 18.78 14.89
N ALA A 346 5.10 19.06 15.00
CA ALA A 346 6.05 18.14 15.64
C ALA A 346 5.66 17.83 17.10
N ALA A 347 5.30 18.85 17.90
CA ALA A 347 4.88 18.67 19.28
C ALA A 347 3.56 17.87 19.45
N ALA A 348 2.64 17.94 18.48
CA ALA A 348 1.41 17.15 18.49
C ALA A 348 1.64 15.66 18.16
N GLY A 349 2.73 15.34 17.47
CA GLY A 349 3.03 14.00 16.94
C GLY A 349 2.67 13.81 15.47
N VAL A 350 2.70 14.87 14.65
CA VAL A 350 2.66 14.76 13.18
C VAL A 350 3.90 13.99 12.71
N THR A 351 3.71 13.00 11.84
CA THR A 351 4.79 12.11 11.39
C THR A 351 5.29 12.43 9.98
N ILE A 352 4.46 13.09 9.17
CA ILE A 352 4.78 13.51 7.80
C ILE A 352 4.25 14.95 7.61
N VAL A 353 5.03 15.82 6.97
CA VAL A 353 4.56 17.12 6.47
C VAL A 353 4.58 17.08 4.94
N ASP A 354 3.46 17.45 4.33
CA ASP A 354 3.22 17.31 2.91
C ASP A 354 2.99 18.69 2.28
N VAL A 355 3.93 19.09 1.42
CA VAL A 355 4.08 20.45 0.89
C VAL A 355 3.49 20.49 -0.51
N GLY A 356 2.46 21.31 -0.74
CA GLY A 356 1.80 21.45 -2.04
C GLY A 356 1.96 22.84 -2.65
N GLY A 357 2.61 22.95 -3.81
CA GLY A 357 2.84 24.22 -4.52
C GLY A 357 1.71 24.64 -5.47
N CYS A 358 1.02 23.65 -6.05
CA CYS A 358 -0.14 23.81 -6.93
C CYS A 358 -1.42 23.40 -6.19
N SER A 359 -2.57 24.00 -6.56
CA SER A 359 -3.86 23.59 -6.00
C SER A 359 -4.52 22.55 -6.90
N THR A 360 -4.69 21.33 -6.40
CA THR A 360 -5.36 20.21 -7.10
C THR A 360 -6.89 20.25 -6.99
N ALA A 361 -7.45 21.32 -6.41
CA ALA A 361 -8.89 21.51 -6.26
C ALA A 361 -9.55 21.93 -7.59
N PRO A 362 -10.79 21.49 -7.89
CA PRO A 362 -11.41 21.76 -9.18
C PRO A 362 -11.58 23.25 -9.53
N GLY A 363 -11.35 23.58 -10.81
CA GLY A 363 -11.54 24.93 -11.35
C GLY A 363 -10.47 25.95 -10.95
N ARG A 364 -9.35 25.52 -10.36
CA ARG A 364 -8.19 26.38 -10.07
C ARG A 364 -7.28 26.50 -11.30
N PRO A 365 -6.61 27.65 -11.52
CA PRO A 365 -5.70 27.83 -12.65
C PRO A 365 -4.45 26.96 -12.49
N GLU A 366 -3.88 26.53 -13.61
CA GLU A 366 -2.60 25.82 -13.63
C GLU A 366 -1.44 26.75 -13.25
N VAL A 367 -0.47 26.21 -12.51
CA VAL A 367 0.72 26.91 -12.01
C VAL A 367 1.94 26.41 -12.78
N PRO A 368 2.75 27.26 -13.44
CA PRO A 368 3.97 26.82 -14.12
C PRO A 368 4.96 26.13 -13.17
N ALA A 369 5.70 25.14 -13.68
CA ALA A 369 6.63 24.34 -12.86
C ALA A 369 7.65 25.20 -12.09
N ASP A 370 8.21 26.25 -12.71
CA ASP A 370 9.15 27.16 -12.05
C ASP A 370 8.53 27.94 -10.88
N GLU A 371 7.24 28.29 -10.98
CA GLU A 371 6.52 28.95 -9.89
C GLU A 371 6.16 27.95 -8.78
N GLU A 372 5.83 26.71 -9.14
CA GLU A 372 5.62 25.61 -8.19
C GLU A 372 6.91 25.30 -7.41
N LEU A 373 8.06 25.24 -8.09
CA LEU A 373 9.40 25.11 -7.50
C LEU A 373 9.72 26.27 -6.54
N ALA A 374 9.51 27.51 -6.99
CA ALA A 374 9.75 28.71 -6.17
C ALA A 374 8.91 28.73 -4.88
N ARG A 375 7.73 28.11 -4.90
CA ARG A 375 6.85 27.93 -3.73
C ARG A 375 7.31 26.81 -2.80
N VAL A 376 7.59 25.61 -3.30
CA VAL A 376 7.84 24.42 -2.45
C VAL A 376 9.27 24.30 -1.92
N LEU A 377 10.28 24.64 -2.73
CA LEU A 377 11.68 24.42 -2.36
C LEU A 377 12.12 25.19 -1.09
N PRO A 378 11.69 26.45 -0.84
CA PRO A 378 11.98 27.13 0.41
C PRO A 378 11.35 26.45 1.63
N VAL A 379 10.13 25.91 1.49
CA VAL A 379 9.41 25.23 2.58
C VAL A 379 10.08 23.90 2.94
N ILE A 380 10.45 23.10 1.92
CA ILE A 380 11.20 21.83 2.13
C ILE A 380 12.53 22.10 2.83
N LYS A 381 13.30 23.09 2.36
CA LYS A 381 14.58 23.49 2.98
C LYS A 381 14.42 24.01 4.40
N LEU A 382 13.34 24.76 4.68
CA LEU A 382 13.01 25.22 6.03
C LEU A 382 12.71 24.05 6.97
N ILE A 383 11.90 23.08 6.56
CA ILE A 383 11.59 21.90 7.37
C ILE A 383 12.87 21.12 7.69
N ARG A 384 13.77 20.95 6.71
CA ARG A 384 15.07 20.29 6.91
C ARG A 384 16.07 21.09 7.77
N GLY A 385 15.90 22.41 7.85
CA GLY A 385 16.70 23.28 8.72
C GLY A 385 16.23 23.34 10.19
N LEU A 386 15.08 22.74 10.53
CA LEU A 386 14.50 22.79 11.87
C LEU A 386 14.75 21.48 12.65
N PRO A 387 15.57 21.49 13.73
CA PRO A 387 15.88 20.29 14.50
C PRO A 387 14.65 19.59 15.07
N GLU A 388 13.59 20.33 15.41
CA GLU A 388 12.33 19.76 15.91
C GLU A 388 11.59 18.89 14.88
N LEU A 389 11.92 19.02 13.58
CA LEU A 389 11.34 18.24 12.49
C LEU A 389 12.29 17.17 11.92
N ALA A 390 13.44 16.91 12.55
CA ALA A 390 14.38 15.88 12.09
C ALA A 390 13.77 14.45 12.02
N GLN A 391 12.75 14.19 12.85
CA GLN A 391 12.00 12.92 12.92
C GLN A 391 10.69 12.93 12.11
N VAL A 392 10.44 14.01 11.34
CA VAL A 392 9.26 14.21 10.50
C VAL A 392 9.67 13.97 9.04
N ALA A 393 8.91 13.15 8.33
CA ALA A 393 9.15 12.92 6.92
C ALA A 393 8.61 14.07 6.06
N VAL A 394 9.25 14.37 4.94
CA VAL A 394 8.81 15.44 4.02
C VAL A 394 8.25 14.85 2.74
N SER A 395 7.01 15.20 2.43
CA SER A 395 6.30 14.80 1.21
C SER A 395 6.10 16.02 0.28
N ILE A 396 6.13 15.80 -1.03
CA ILE A 396 5.82 16.80 -2.06
C ILE A 396 4.51 16.41 -2.77
N ASP A 397 3.44 17.21 -2.61
CA ASP A 397 2.18 17.07 -3.36
C ASP A 397 2.37 17.75 -4.73
N THR A 398 2.74 16.95 -5.73
CA THR A 398 2.93 17.40 -7.11
C THR A 398 2.69 16.27 -8.11
N TYR A 399 2.18 16.63 -9.28
CA TYR A 399 1.98 15.73 -10.43
C TYR A 399 3.01 15.99 -11.54
N ARG A 400 4.10 16.73 -11.27
CA ARG A 400 5.15 17.06 -12.24
C ARG A 400 6.49 16.41 -11.89
N ALA A 401 7.08 15.70 -12.84
CA ALA A 401 8.33 14.96 -12.67
C ALA A 401 9.50 15.87 -12.27
N SER A 402 9.63 17.04 -12.92
CA SER A 402 10.69 18.02 -12.63
C SER A 402 10.56 18.64 -11.24
N VAL A 403 9.33 18.83 -10.74
CA VAL A 403 9.07 19.30 -9.37
C VAL A 403 9.42 18.21 -8.36
N ALA A 404 9.07 16.95 -8.65
CA ALA A 404 9.41 15.80 -7.81
C ALA A 404 10.93 15.56 -7.72
N GLU A 405 11.66 15.54 -8.84
CA GLU A 405 13.13 15.38 -8.85
C GLU A 405 13.82 16.50 -8.04
N ALA A 406 13.43 17.76 -8.25
CA ALA A 406 13.99 18.90 -7.53
C ALA A 406 13.62 18.93 -6.03
N ALA A 407 12.40 18.52 -5.67
CA ALA A 407 11.97 18.41 -4.28
C ALA A 407 12.73 17.30 -3.53
N VAL A 408 12.95 16.14 -4.17
CA VAL A 408 13.78 15.06 -3.61
C VAL A 408 15.25 15.52 -3.47
N ALA A 409 15.79 16.25 -4.45
CA ALA A 409 17.12 16.84 -4.35
C ALA A 409 17.25 17.90 -3.23
N ALA A 410 16.16 18.62 -2.93
CA ALA A 410 16.07 19.51 -1.76
C ALA A 410 15.78 18.77 -0.44
N GLY A 411 15.59 17.45 -0.48
CA GLY A 411 15.46 16.59 0.69
C GLY A 411 14.05 16.08 1.00
N ALA A 412 13.13 15.98 0.03
CA ALA A 412 11.87 15.24 0.21
C ALA A 412 12.11 13.71 0.33
N ASP A 413 11.32 13.05 1.19
CA ASP A 413 11.30 11.60 1.42
C ASP A 413 10.24 10.87 0.59
N ILE A 414 9.13 11.56 0.28
CA ILE A 414 7.96 10.98 -0.39
C ILE A 414 7.56 11.86 -1.59
N ILE A 415 7.22 11.22 -2.72
CA ILE A 415 6.56 11.88 -3.86
C ILE A 415 5.06 11.55 -3.78
N ASN A 416 4.21 12.53 -3.58
CA ASN A 416 2.76 12.37 -3.45
C ASN A 416 2.07 12.87 -4.73
N ASP A 417 1.73 11.95 -5.63
CA ASP A 417 1.15 12.27 -6.93
C ASP A 417 -0.33 11.89 -6.98
N VAL A 418 -1.18 12.92 -6.96
CA VAL A 418 -2.63 12.78 -7.14
C VAL A 418 -3.03 12.13 -8.47
N SER A 419 -2.15 12.13 -9.47
CA SER A 419 -2.41 11.57 -10.79
C SER A 419 -1.92 10.14 -10.99
N ALA A 420 -1.07 9.62 -10.10
CA ALA A 420 -0.39 8.35 -10.27
C ALA A 420 0.18 8.16 -11.70
N GLY A 421 1.03 9.10 -12.12
CA GLY A 421 1.69 9.16 -13.42
C GLY A 421 0.84 9.70 -14.59
N GLN A 422 -0.47 9.93 -14.41
CA GLN A 422 -1.35 10.27 -15.53
C GLN A 422 -1.20 11.70 -16.09
N LEU A 423 -0.63 12.65 -15.33
CA LEU A 423 -0.48 14.05 -15.79
C LEU A 423 0.94 14.40 -16.27
N ASP A 424 1.94 13.55 -16.06
CA ASP A 424 3.31 13.75 -16.53
C ASP A 424 3.95 12.39 -16.88
N PRO A 425 4.27 12.14 -18.18
CA PRO A 425 4.77 10.83 -18.62
C PRO A 425 6.18 10.49 -18.13
N ASP A 426 6.93 11.46 -17.60
CA ASP A 426 8.24 11.22 -16.96
C ASP A 426 8.12 10.96 -15.45
N MET A 427 6.93 11.09 -14.84
CA MET A 427 6.75 10.96 -13.38
C MET A 427 7.19 9.59 -12.85
N PHE A 428 6.74 8.48 -13.45
CA PHE A 428 7.16 7.14 -13.00
C PHE A 428 8.67 6.92 -13.13
N ARG A 429 9.33 7.57 -14.10
CA ARG A 429 10.79 7.53 -14.29
C ARG A 429 11.51 8.35 -13.20
N ALA A 430 11.00 9.52 -12.85
CA ALA A 430 11.48 10.32 -11.72
C ALA A 430 11.32 9.55 -10.40
N MET A 431 10.15 8.96 -10.16
CA MET A 431 9.85 8.09 -9.02
C MET A 431 10.86 6.94 -8.92
N ALA A 432 11.07 6.16 -9.98
CA ALA A 432 12.00 5.02 -9.98
C ALA A 432 13.45 5.45 -9.69
N ARG A 433 13.92 6.56 -10.29
CA ARG A 433 15.27 7.12 -10.04
C ARG A 433 15.46 7.60 -8.60
N SER A 434 14.41 8.13 -8.00
CA SER A 434 14.49 8.80 -6.69
C SER A 434 14.88 7.86 -5.53
N ASN A 435 14.56 6.56 -5.65
CA ASN A 435 14.55 5.58 -4.55
C ASN A 435 13.80 6.11 -3.30
N ARG A 436 12.80 6.97 -3.53
CA ARG A 436 11.88 7.49 -2.52
C ARG A 436 10.58 6.73 -2.54
N THR A 437 9.81 6.92 -1.48
CA THR A 437 8.50 6.32 -1.32
C THR A 437 7.48 7.18 -2.08
N VAL A 438 6.44 6.58 -2.65
CA VAL A 438 5.53 7.25 -3.58
C VAL A 438 4.08 6.96 -3.21
N CYS A 439 3.23 7.99 -3.22
CA CYS A 439 1.79 7.83 -3.09
C CYS A 439 1.15 7.85 -4.48
N LEU A 440 0.47 6.76 -4.84
CA LEU A 440 -0.31 6.63 -6.08
C LEU A 440 -1.80 6.76 -5.72
N MET A 441 -2.41 7.89 -6.09
CA MET A 441 -3.83 8.13 -5.83
C MET A 441 -4.70 7.78 -7.03
N HIS A 442 -5.86 7.16 -6.81
CA HIS A 442 -6.86 6.97 -7.86
C HIS A 442 -7.67 8.24 -8.12
N MET A 443 -7.45 8.84 -9.28
CA MET A 443 -8.32 9.85 -9.89
C MET A 443 -8.63 9.49 -11.35
N ARG A 444 -9.46 10.32 -12.00
CA ARG A 444 -9.72 10.26 -13.44
C ARG A 444 -9.75 11.67 -14.03
N GLY A 445 -9.21 11.83 -15.23
CA GLY A 445 -9.18 13.10 -15.96
C GLY A 445 -8.17 14.09 -15.38
N THR A 446 -8.58 15.33 -15.14
CA THR A 446 -7.73 16.41 -14.61
C THR A 446 -8.50 17.20 -13.54
N PRO A 447 -7.87 18.15 -12.80
CA PRO A 447 -8.59 19.05 -11.92
C PRO A 447 -9.72 19.84 -12.59
N ALA A 448 -9.68 20.07 -13.91
CA ALA A 448 -10.77 20.69 -14.65
C ALA A 448 -11.93 19.72 -14.96
N THR A 449 -11.64 18.44 -15.24
CA THR A 449 -12.62 17.48 -15.79
C THR A 449 -13.11 16.41 -14.82
N MET A 450 -12.40 16.15 -13.71
CA MET A 450 -12.70 15.02 -12.81
C MET A 450 -14.17 14.97 -12.34
N ASN A 451 -14.83 16.11 -12.16
CA ASN A 451 -16.19 16.21 -11.65
C ASN A 451 -17.28 15.67 -12.62
N SER A 452 -16.96 15.39 -13.88
CA SER A 452 -17.88 14.72 -14.82
C SER A 452 -17.58 13.23 -15.02
N LEU A 453 -16.49 12.70 -14.44
CA LEU A 453 -16.00 11.33 -14.64
C LEU A 453 -16.36 10.37 -13.49
N THR A 454 -17.48 10.65 -12.81
CA THR A 454 -17.90 9.99 -11.57
C THR A 454 -18.80 8.77 -11.78
N ASP A 455 -18.82 8.20 -12.98
CA ASP A 455 -19.59 7.00 -13.30
C ASP A 455 -18.74 5.74 -13.15
N TYR A 456 -19.29 4.72 -12.48
CA TYR A 456 -18.59 3.50 -12.08
C TYR A 456 -19.52 2.29 -12.30
N PRO A 457 -19.81 1.92 -13.57
CA PRO A 457 -20.83 0.93 -13.91
C PRO A 457 -20.53 -0.48 -13.39
N ASP A 458 -19.23 -0.84 -13.26
CA ASP A 458 -18.77 -2.12 -12.70
C ASP A 458 -18.77 -2.15 -11.15
N GLY A 459 -19.29 -1.10 -10.51
CA GLY A 459 -19.19 -0.87 -9.06
C GLY A 459 -17.94 -0.07 -8.68
N LEU A 460 -18.04 0.72 -7.62
CA LEU A 460 -17.00 1.67 -7.22
C LEU A 460 -15.71 0.96 -6.77
N ILE A 461 -15.80 0.10 -5.75
CA ILE A 461 -14.62 -0.57 -5.15
C ILE A 461 -13.86 -1.45 -6.15
N PRO A 462 -14.49 -2.33 -6.96
CA PRO A 462 -13.80 -3.10 -8.01
C PRO A 462 -13.07 -2.23 -9.03
N THR A 463 -13.67 -1.09 -9.40
CA THR A 463 -13.09 -0.19 -10.39
C THR A 463 -11.91 0.59 -9.84
N ILE A 464 -12.00 1.09 -8.59
CA ILE A 464 -10.85 1.71 -7.89
C ILE A 464 -9.69 0.72 -7.80
N ALA A 465 -9.98 -0.52 -7.41
CA ALA A 465 -8.95 -1.55 -7.24
C ALA A 465 -8.25 -1.88 -8.56
N ARG A 466 -9.01 -2.09 -9.65
CA ARG A 466 -8.50 -2.32 -11.00
C ARG A 466 -7.65 -1.16 -11.50
N GLU A 467 -8.17 0.07 -11.45
CA GLU A 467 -7.45 1.25 -11.97
C GLU A 467 -6.18 1.57 -11.15
N LEU A 468 -6.14 1.27 -9.84
CA LEU A 468 -4.91 1.30 -9.04
C LEU A 468 -3.91 0.20 -9.41
N LEU A 469 -4.36 -1.04 -9.63
CA LEU A 469 -3.47 -2.13 -10.08
C LEU A 469 -2.81 -1.80 -11.42
N ASP A 470 -3.53 -1.16 -12.34
CA ASP A 470 -2.97 -0.67 -13.60
C ASP A 470 -1.87 0.38 -13.36
N ARG A 471 -2.04 1.30 -12.39
CA ARG A 471 -1.00 2.28 -12.03
C ARG A 471 0.21 1.62 -11.35
N VAL A 472 -0.01 0.63 -10.49
CA VAL A 472 1.06 -0.15 -9.83
C VAL A 472 1.90 -0.88 -10.88
N ALA A 473 1.27 -1.51 -11.87
CA ALA A 473 1.96 -2.21 -12.94
C ALA A 473 2.82 -1.26 -13.80
N GLU A 474 2.31 -0.07 -14.13
CA GLU A 474 3.09 0.96 -14.86
C GLU A 474 4.26 1.50 -14.01
N ALA A 475 4.07 1.70 -12.70
CA ALA A 475 5.13 2.11 -11.79
C ALA A 475 6.23 1.03 -11.63
N GLU A 476 5.84 -0.23 -11.40
CA GLU A 476 6.77 -1.36 -11.32
C GLU A 476 7.55 -1.53 -12.64
N ALA A 477 6.88 -1.42 -13.80
CA ALA A 477 7.52 -1.49 -15.11
C ALA A 477 8.49 -0.34 -15.41
N ALA A 478 8.29 0.84 -14.80
CA ALA A 478 9.24 1.96 -14.84
C ALA A 478 10.43 1.78 -13.88
N GLY A 479 10.38 0.79 -12.98
CA GLY A 479 11.44 0.46 -12.01
C GLY A 479 11.14 0.86 -10.56
N VAL A 480 9.94 1.39 -10.25
CA VAL A 480 9.54 1.66 -8.86
C VAL A 480 9.42 0.33 -8.12
N ARG A 481 10.13 0.17 -7.00
CA ARG A 481 10.08 -1.07 -6.22
C ARG A 481 8.78 -1.12 -5.42
N ARG A 482 8.10 -2.28 -5.37
CA ARG A 482 6.78 -2.45 -4.72
C ARG A 482 6.77 -1.98 -3.26
N TRP A 483 7.85 -2.24 -2.52
CA TRP A 483 8.04 -1.76 -1.14
C TRP A 483 8.15 -0.23 -0.98
N ARG A 484 8.16 0.55 -2.07
CA ARG A 484 8.12 2.02 -2.07
C ARG A 484 6.74 2.60 -2.37
N ILE A 485 5.71 1.79 -2.64
CA ILE A 485 4.39 2.29 -3.04
C ILE A 485 3.43 2.39 -1.83
N ILE A 486 2.70 3.50 -1.78
CA ILE A 486 1.53 3.78 -0.92
C ILE A 486 0.35 4.06 -1.85
N LEU A 487 -0.87 3.65 -1.48
CA LEU A 487 -2.09 3.85 -2.29
C LEU A 487 -3.08 4.81 -1.61
N ASP A 488 -3.78 5.66 -2.38
CA ASP A 488 -4.94 6.45 -1.88
C ASP A 488 -6.16 6.22 -2.80
N PRO A 489 -7.36 5.86 -2.28
CA PRO A 489 -8.57 5.70 -3.09
C PRO A 489 -9.03 7.00 -3.79
N GLY A 490 -8.50 8.15 -3.37
CA GLY A 490 -8.67 9.48 -3.95
C GLY A 490 -9.97 10.15 -3.55
N LEU A 491 -10.23 10.30 -2.24
CA LEU A 491 -11.47 10.92 -1.76
C LEU A 491 -11.66 12.36 -2.31
N GLY A 492 -12.83 12.59 -2.91
CA GLY A 492 -13.21 13.85 -3.55
C GLY A 492 -12.69 14.03 -4.98
N PHE A 493 -11.90 13.10 -5.52
CA PHE A 493 -11.40 13.14 -6.89
C PHE A 493 -12.22 12.20 -7.78
N ALA A 494 -12.89 12.75 -8.80
CA ALA A 494 -13.82 12.00 -9.68
C ALA A 494 -14.93 11.21 -8.94
N LYS A 495 -15.37 11.64 -7.75
CA LYS A 495 -16.32 10.89 -6.90
C LYS A 495 -17.40 11.80 -6.31
N THR A 496 -18.66 11.37 -6.44
CA THR A 496 -19.82 12.03 -5.82
C THR A 496 -19.80 11.95 -4.29
N GLY A 497 -20.64 12.74 -3.61
CA GLY A 497 -20.74 12.70 -2.15
C GLY A 497 -21.11 11.32 -1.58
N ALA A 498 -21.93 10.54 -2.28
CA ALA A 498 -22.31 9.18 -1.87
C ALA A 498 -21.14 8.19 -2.01
N GLN A 499 -20.44 8.22 -3.16
CA GLN A 499 -19.27 7.37 -3.44
C GLN A 499 -18.11 7.62 -2.46
N ASN A 500 -17.93 8.86 -1.99
CA ASN A 500 -16.93 9.16 -0.96
C ASN A 500 -17.26 8.52 0.41
N LEU A 501 -18.55 8.38 0.75
CA LEU A 501 -18.98 7.64 1.94
C LEU A 501 -18.94 6.12 1.73
N GLU A 502 -19.08 5.66 0.48
CA GLU A 502 -18.98 4.26 0.10
C GLU A 502 -17.56 3.74 0.27
N ILE A 503 -16.55 4.47 -0.24
CA ILE A 503 -15.14 4.19 0.02
C ILE A 503 -14.87 4.09 1.53
N LEU A 504 -15.30 5.08 2.33
CA LEU A 504 -15.10 5.06 3.78
C LEU A 504 -15.79 3.91 4.53
N ARG A 505 -16.81 3.27 3.94
CA ARG A 505 -17.48 2.07 4.48
C ARG A 505 -16.83 0.75 4.03
N HIS A 506 -16.11 0.76 2.90
CA HIS A 506 -15.58 -0.42 2.21
C HIS A 506 -14.05 -0.32 1.99
N MET A 507 -13.34 0.43 2.85
CA MET A 507 -11.87 0.54 2.83
C MET A 507 -11.20 -0.81 3.14
N ASP A 508 -11.82 -1.62 3.98
CA ASP A 508 -11.37 -2.97 4.33
C ASP A 508 -11.52 -3.93 3.15
N GLU A 509 -12.64 -3.86 2.42
CA GLU A 509 -12.87 -4.56 1.15
C GLU A 509 -11.83 -4.16 0.09
N LEU A 510 -11.59 -2.86 -0.09
CA LEU A 510 -10.60 -2.33 -1.04
C LEU A 510 -9.15 -2.74 -0.69
N ARG A 511 -8.78 -2.69 0.60
CA ARG A 511 -7.45 -3.09 1.09
C ARG A 511 -7.23 -4.60 1.05
N SER A 512 -8.31 -5.38 1.08
CA SER A 512 -8.30 -6.85 0.98
C SER A 512 -8.61 -7.35 -0.43
N TRP A 513 -8.53 -6.46 -1.43
CA TRP A 513 -8.68 -6.84 -2.84
C TRP A 513 -7.43 -7.60 -3.32
N PRO A 514 -7.57 -8.70 -4.08
CA PRO A 514 -6.44 -9.48 -4.56
C PRO A 514 -5.35 -8.63 -5.23
N SER A 515 -4.09 -8.91 -4.90
CA SER A 515 -2.89 -8.16 -5.32
C SER A 515 -2.74 -6.73 -4.78
N LEU A 516 -3.76 -6.16 -4.12
CA LEU A 516 -3.64 -4.91 -3.33
C LEU A 516 -3.35 -5.16 -1.84
N GLU A 517 -3.54 -6.38 -1.38
CA GLU A 517 -3.11 -6.87 -0.07
C GLU A 517 -1.64 -6.48 0.22
N GLY A 518 -1.38 -6.04 1.45
CA GLY A 518 -0.04 -5.67 1.91
C GLY A 518 0.42 -4.24 1.56
N PHE A 519 -0.15 -3.56 0.56
CA PHE A 519 0.16 -2.13 0.38
C PHE A 519 -0.34 -1.30 1.58
N PRO A 520 0.44 -0.30 2.02
CA PRO A 520 -0.05 0.71 2.95
C PRO A 520 -0.97 1.72 2.25
N TRP A 521 -1.95 2.24 3.01
CA TRP A 521 -2.98 3.13 2.48
C TRP A 521 -2.96 4.52 3.10
N LEU A 522 -3.04 5.55 2.26
CA LEU A 522 -3.21 6.95 2.61
C LEU A 522 -4.66 7.37 2.34
N VAL A 523 -5.27 8.13 3.24
CA VAL A 523 -6.64 8.65 3.05
C VAL A 523 -6.72 10.15 3.34
N GLY A 524 -6.91 10.95 2.28
CA GLY A 524 -7.11 12.40 2.37
C GLY A 524 -8.58 12.84 2.44
N SER A 525 -9.25 12.71 3.59
CA SER A 525 -10.67 13.13 3.74
C SER A 525 -10.87 14.60 4.19
N SER A 526 -9.81 15.27 4.64
CA SER A 526 -9.89 16.52 5.39
C SER A 526 -10.52 17.70 4.65
N ARG A 527 -11.46 18.38 5.32
CA ARG A 527 -12.18 19.59 4.86
C ARG A 527 -12.94 19.44 3.51
N LYS A 528 -13.04 18.24 2.93
CA LYS A 528 -13.65 17.98 1.61
C LYS A 528 -15.12 18.42 1.54
N SER A 529 -15.60 18.67 0.31
CA SER A 529 -16.93 19.27 0.06
C SER A 529 -18.11 18.40 0.53
N PHE A 530 -18.00 17.06 0.46
CA PHE A 530 -19.05 16.16 0.93
C PHE A 530 -19.28 16.28 2.45
N VAL A 531 -18.22 16.43 3.23
CA VAL A 531 -18.28 16.64 4.69
C VAL A 531 -19.13 17.87 5.03
N GLY A 532 -18.89 18.99 4.33
CA GLY A 532 -19.67 20.22 4.51
C GLY A 532 -21.13 20.08 4.10
N LYS A 533 -21.42 19.37 3.01
CA LYS A 533 -22.80 19.11 2.55
C LYS A 533 -23.62 18.27 3.54
N ILE A 534 -22.97 17.31 4.23
CA ILE A 534 -23.63 16.42 5.20
C ILE A 534 -23.80 17.10 6.57
N THR A 535 -22.80 17.85 7.03
CA THR A 535 -22.80 18.50 8.35
C THR A 535 -23.46 19.88 8.37
N GLY A 536 -23.81 20.43 7.20
CA GLY A 536 -24.24 21.83 7.06
C GLY A 536 -23.11 22.87 7.16
N VAL A 537 -21.87 22.46 7.45
CA VAL A 537 -20.73 23.37 7.66
C VAL A 537 -20.18 23.87 6.33
N SER A 538 -20.62 25.08 5.96
CA SER A 538 -20.37 25.69 4.65
C SER A 538 -18.89 26.05 4.43
N LYS A 539 -18.21 26.65 5.40
CA LYS A 539 -16.79 27.04 5.29
C LYS A 539 -15.87 25.82 5.45
N PRO A 540 -14.88 25.57 4.56
CA PRO A 540 -13.97 24.43 4.68
C PRO A 540 -13.22 24.32 6.02
N GLN A 541 -12.77 25.45 6.56
CA GLN A 541 -11.96 25.53 7.78
C GLN A 541 -12.71 25.09 9.04
N GLU A 542 -14.04 25.21 9.06
CA GLU A 542 -14.86 24.86 10.22
C GLU A 542 -15.27 23.37 10.24
N ARG A 543 -14.95 22.60 9.19
CA ARG A 543 -15.35 21.18 9.01
C ARG A 543 -14.53 20.19 9.85
N ILE A 544 -13.97 20.63 10.98
CA ILE A 544 -13.03 19.85 11.79
C ILE A 544 -13.67 18.59 12.40
N TRP A 545 -14.88 18.69 12.95
CA TRP A 545 -15.57 17.54 13.56
C TRP A 545 -16.09 16.53 12.54
N GLY A 546 -16.54 17.00 11.37
CA GLY A 546 -16.86 16.12 10.24
C GLY A 546 -15.60 15.44 9.67
N THR A 547 -14.46 16.14 9.67
CA THR A 547 -13.16 15.55 9.32
C THR A 547 -12.77 14.47 10.33
N ALA A 548 -12.90 14.72 11.64
CA ALA A 548 -12.62 13.75 12.69
C ALA A 548 -13.40 12.44 12.48
N ALA A 549 -14.70 12.50 12.20
CA ALA A 549 -15.51 11.31 11.91
C ALA A 549 -14.98 10.51 10.70
N THR A 550 -14.60 11.19 9.61
CA THR A 550 -14.01 10.51 8.43
C THR A 550 -12.60 9.97 8.68
N VAL A 551 -11.82 10.60 9.56
CA VAL A 551 -10.50 10.11 10.00
C VAL A 551 -10.64 8.84 10.83
N VAL A 552 -11.56 8.78 11.79
CA VAL A 552 -11.85 7.56 12.57
C VAL A 552 -12.30 6.42 11.63
N SER A 553 -13.18 6.71 10.66
CA SER A 553 -13.62 5.73 9.66
C SER A 553 -12.46 5.22 8.78
N ALA A 554 -11.49 6.07 8.44
CA ALA A 554 -10.31 5.67 7.68
C ALA A 554 -9.36 4.77 8.50
N VAL A 555 -9.12 5.10 9.78
CA VAL A 555 -8.34 4.25 10.71
C VAL A 555 -9.01 2.88 10.89
N GLN A 556 -10.33 2.86 11.10
CA GLN A 556 -11.12 1.62 11.17
C GLN A 556 -11.02 0.79 9.88
N GLY A 557 -11.07 1.44 8.71
CA GLY A 557 -10.83 0.83 7.40
C GLY A 557 -9.41 0.31 7.17
N GLY A 558 -8.50 0.57 8.11
CA GLY A 558 -7.12 0.08 8.09
C GLY A 558 -6.10 1.02 7.44
N ALA A 559 -6.46 2.27 7.12
CA ALA A 559 -5.52 3.25 6.55
C ALA A 559 -4.30 3.47 7.45
N ASP A 560 -3.12 3.60 6.85
CA ASP A 560 -1.83 3.72 7.52
C ASP A 560 -1.35 5.17 7.61
N ILE A 561 -1.87 6.05 6.73
CA ILE A 561 -1.67 7.50 6.76
C ILE A 561 -3.03 8.20 6.63
N VAL A 562 -3.28 9.24 7.43
CA VAL A 562 -4.39 10.19 7.20
C VAL A 562 -3.84 11.58 6.84
N ARG A 563 -4.31 12.15 5.72
CA ARG A 563 -3.84 13.44 5.19
C ARG A 563 -4.80 14.57 5.56
N VAL A 564 -4.31 15.52 6.37
CA VAL A 564 -5.16 16.44 7.16
C VAL A 564 -4.60 17.87 7.24
N HIS A 565 -5.50 18.86 7.28
CA HIS A 565 -5.14 20.26 7.53
C HIS A 565 -5.03 20.55 9.05
N ASP A 566 -6.04 20.13 9.80
CA ASP A 566 -6.23 20.38 11.24
C ASP A 566 -5.40 19.39 12.08
N ALA A 567 -4.09 19.35 11.80
CA ALA A 567 -3.25 18.20 12.15
C ALA A 567 -3.04 18.01 13.66
N VAL A 568 -3.00 19.10 14.45
CA VAL A 568 -2.79 19.06 15.90
C VAL A 568 -3.95 18.37 16.61
N GLU A 569 -5.16 18.67 16.17
CA GLU A 569 -6.41 18.07 16.65
C GLU A 569 -6.57 16.65 16.12
N MET A 570 -6.27 16.41 14.83
CA MET A 570 -6.36 15.07 14.26
C MET A 570 -5.33 14.10 14.85
N CYS A 571 -4.17 14.55 15.34
CA CYS A 571 -3.26 13.72 16.14
C CYS A 571 -3.92 13.18 17.42
N GLN A 572 -4.89 13.88 18.03
CA GLN A 572 -5.62 13.39 19.20
C GLN A 572 -6.70 12.36 18.79
N ILE A 573 -7.42 12.66 17.70
CA ILE A 573 -8.42 11.76 17.11
C ILE A 573 -7.78 10.43 16.69
N VAL A 574 -6.62 10.47 16.03
CA VAL A 574 -5.87 9.27 15.60
C VAL A 574 -5.37 8.46 16.80
N LYS A 575 -4.81 9.09 17.84
CA LYS A 575 -4.39 8.37 19.06
C LYS A 575 -5.55 7.61 19.73
N MET A 576 -6.76 8.20 19.74
CA MET A 576 -7.96 7.52 20.25
C MET A 576 -8.49 6.44 19.29
N ALA A 577 -8.46 6.68 17.97
CA ALA A 577 -8.88 5.69 16.98
C ALA A 577 -7.94 4.47 16.97
N ASP A 578 -6.63 4.68 17.03
CA ASP A 578 -5.66 3.59 17.13
C ASP A 578 -5.88 2.78 18.42
N ALA A 579 -6.13 3.44 19.56
CA ALA A 579 -6.46 2.76 20.81
C ALA A 579 -7.78 1.95 20.79
N ILE A 580 -8.61 2.10 19.76
CA ILE A 580 -9.80 1.27 19.51
C ILE A 580 -9.48 0.14 18.52
N TYR A 581 -8.78 0.44 17.42
CA TYR A 581 -8.65 -0.44 16.24
C TYR A 581 -7.26 -1.10 16.07
N ARG A 582 -6.28 -0.82 16.93
CA ARG A 582 -4.89 -1.33 16.86
C ARG A 582 -4.50 -2.05 18.15
N HIS A 583 -4.92 -3.30 18.28
CA HIS A 583 -4.70 -4.14 19.46
C HIS A 583 -4.16 -5.54 19.13
#